data_AF-A0A522DW92-F1
#
_entry.id   AF-A0A522DW92-F1
#
_cell.length_a   1.000
_cell.length_b   1.000
_cell.length_c   1.000
_cell.angle_alpha   90.00
_cell.angle_beta   90.00
_cell.angle_gamma   90.00
#
_symmetry.space_group_name_H-M   'P 1'
#
loop_
_entity.id
_entity.type
_entity.pdbx_description
1 polymer ?
#
loop_
_entity_poly.entity_id
_entity_poly.type
_entity_poly.pdbx_seq_one_letter_code
_entity_poly.pdbx_strand_id
1 'polypeptide(L)'
;MIDNPKKVTQLMQKLKSHLPISAKATDALIGNLRPHSINISPNAGIEITDVMYMGDEGGICCALKVTGQEETAVVVSITHLRLPNTHPLLADVRAYQTLRTKKLARIR
;
A
#
# COMPACT_ATOMS: atom_id res chain seq x y z
N MET A 1 10.51 14.01 9.16
CA MET A 1 9.82 13.86 7.87
C MET A 1 10.56 12.88 6.97
N ILE A 2 10.02 11.67 6.87
CA ILE A 2 10.60 10.54 6.13
C ILE A 2 10.44 10.75 4.62
N ASP A 3 9.30 11.27 4.19
CA ASP A 3 8.99 11.43 2.77
C ASP A 3 9.21 12.86 2.26
N ASN A 4 9.44 13.00 0.96
CA ASN A 4 9.47 14.32 0.31
C ASN A 4 8.03 14.72 -0.06
N PRO A 5 7.49 15.84 0.47
CA PRO A 5 6.08 16.20 0.30
C PRO A 5 5.67 16.33 -1.16
N LYS A 6 6.49 17.02 -1.99
CA LYS A 6 6.20 17.21 -3.42
C LYS A 6 6.11 15.88 -4.16
N LYS A 7 7.05 14.96 -3.89
CA LYS A 7 7.04 13.62 -4.52
C LYS A 7 5.85 12.78 -4.07
N VAL A 8 5.49 12.85 -2.78
CA VAL A 8 4.30 12.16 -2.24
C VAL A 8 3.03 12.69 -2.88
N THR A 9 2.83 14.00 -2.91
CA THR A 9 1.65 14.61 -3.54
C THR A 9 1.51 14.20 -5.00
N GLN A 10 2.60 14.22 -5.77
CA GLN A 10 2.59 13.80 -7.17
C GLN A 10 2.24 12.32 -7.33
N LEU A 11 2.84 11.43 -6.52
CA LEU A 11 2.53 10.00 -6.57
C LEU A 11 1.09 9.73 -6.14
N MET A 12 0.58 10.41 -5.11
CA MET A 12 -0.81 10.29 -4.69
C MET A 12 -1.79 10.72 -5.77
N GLN A 13 -1.54 11.83 -6.47
CA GLN A 13 -2.39 12.26 -7.57
C GLN A 13 -2.46 11.21 -8.68
N LYS A 14 -1.30 10.64 -9.06
CA LYS A 14 -1.23 9.55 -10.03
C LYS A 14 -2.00 8.31 -9.55
N LEU A 15 -1.82 7.90 -8.30
CA LEU A 15 -2.54 6.76 -7.72
C LEU A 15 -4.05 7.01 -7.74
N LYS A 16 -4.51 8.18 -7.31
CA LYS A 16 -5.94 8.56 -7.32
C LYS A 16 -6.55 8.51 -8.72
N SER A 17 -5.81 8.91 -9.75
CA SER A 17 -6.29 8.87 -11.13
C SER A 17 -6.39 7.46 -11.74
N HIS A 18 -5.84 6.44 -11.07
CA HIS A 18 -5.86 5.05 -11.52
C HIS A 18 -6.77 4.16 -10.65
N LEU A 19 -7.48 4.72 -9.68
CA LEU A 19 -8.39 3.95 -8.83
C LEU A 19 -9.59 3.42 -9.65
N PRO A 20 -10.05 2.19 -9.38
CA PRO A 20 -9.48 1.20 -8.46
C PRO A 20 -8.22 0.53 -9.01
N ILE A 21 -7.26 0.21 -8.13
CA ILE A 21 -5.99 -0.46 -8.52
C ILE A 21 -5.94 -1.86 -7.93
N SER A 22 -5.83 -2.88 -8.78
CA SER A 22 -5.54 -4.24 -8.32
C SER A 22 -4.15 -4.31 -7.65
N ALA A 23 -4.05 -5.03 -6.54
CA ALA A 23 -2.83 -5.22 -5.79
C ALA A 23 -2.70 -6.64 -5.22
N LYS A 24 -1.52 -6.96 -4.70
CA LYS A 24 -1.23 -8.15 -3.90
C LYS A 24 -0.64 -7.74 -2.55
N ALA A 25 -1.02 -8.46 -1.49
CA ALA A 25 -0.39 -8.32 -0.19
C ALA A 25 1.03 -8.88 -0.21
N THR A 26 1.94 -8.26 0.54
CA THR A 26 3.25 -8.86 0.84
C THR A 26 3.12 -9.91 1.93
N ASP A 27 4.05 -10.88 1.98
CA ASP A 27 4.06 -11.90 3.05
C ASP A 27 4.12 -11.29 4.45
N ALA A 28 4.82 -10.15 4.59
CA ALA A 28 4.86 -9.38 5.83
C ALA A 28 3.48 -8.87 6.25
N LEU A 29 2.66 -8.40 5.29
CA LEU A 29 1.30 -7.96 5.58
C LEU A 29 0.42 -9.13 5.99
N ILE A 30 0.46 -10.24 5.23
CA ILE A 30 -0.29 -11.45 5.56
C ILE A 30 0.08 -11.93 6.98
N GLY A 31 1.37 -11.93 7.30
CA GLY A 31 1.87 -12.26 8.63
C GLY A 31 1.33 -11.37 9.74
N ASN A 32 1.26 -10.05 9.52
CA ASN A 32 0.76 -9.08 10.50
C ASN A 32 -0.76 -9.13 10.70
N LEU A 33 -1.51 -9.56 9.67
CA LEU A 33 -2.97 -9.61 9.73
C LEU A 33 -3.50 -10.91 10.37
N ARG A 34 -2.76 -12.02 10.27
CA ARG A 34 -3.14 -13.32 10.86
C ARG A 34 -3.52 -13.24 12.36
N PRO A 35 -2.76 -12.57 13.24
CA PRO A 35 -3.14 -12.45 14.66
C PRO A 35 -4.43 -11.66 14.91
N HIS A 36 -4.85 -10.83 13.96
CA HIS A 36 -6.05 -9.99 14.05
C HIS A 36 -7.29 -10.67 13.45
N SER A 37 -7.22 -11.98 13.18
CA SER A 37 -8.27 -12.77 12.51
C SER A 37 -8.62 -12.29 11.10
N ILE A 38 -7.81 -11.40 10.51
CA ILE A 38 -7.94 -10.96 9.13
C ILE A 38 -7.10 -11.90 8.26
N ASN A 39 -7.78 -12.84 7.60
CA ASN A 39 -7.12 -13.83 6.77
C ASN A 39 -7.16 -13.40 5.30
N ILE A 40 -6.11 -12.72 4.85
CA ILE A 40 -5.93 -12.44 3.42
C ILE A 40 -5.29 -13.67 2.80
N SER A 41 -6.08 -14.43 2.04
CA SER A 41 -5.57 -15.51 1.20
C SER A 41 -4.48 -14.95 0.27
N PRO A 42 -3.38 -15.67 0.01
CA PRO A 42 -2.36 -15.24 -0.95
C PRO A 42 -2.92 -14.98 -2.36
N ASN A 43 -4.07 -15.58 -2.68
CA ASN A 43 -4.79 -15.43 -3.94
C ASN A 43 -6.04 -14.54 -3.81
N ALA A 44 -6.27 -13.91 -2.66
CA ALA A 44 -7.40 -13.00 -2.49
C ALA A 44 -7.27 -11.82 -3.47
N GLY A 45 -8.37 -11.49 -4.12
CA GLY A 45 -8.47 -10.24 -4.88
C GLY A 45 -8.36 -9.06 -3.92
N ILE A 46 -7.37 -8.21 -4.14
CA ILE A 46 -7.21 -6.95 -3.40
C ILE A 46 -7.32 -5.81 -4.39
N GLU A 47 -8.21 -4.87 -4.09
CA GLU A 47 -8.34 -3.60 -4.81
C GLU A 47 -8.06 -2.45 -3.87
N ILE A 48 -7.21 -1.52 -4.30
CA ILE A 48 -7.02 -0.24 -3.64
C ILE A 48 -8.18 0.66 -4.10
N THR A 49 -8.97 1.13 -3.14
CA THR A 49 -10.17 1.95 -3.39
C THR A 49 -9.98 3.43 -3.04
N ASP A 50 -9.02 3.75 -2.16
CA ASP A 50 -8.59 5.12 -1.88
C ASP A 50 -7.13 5.16 -1.41
N VAL A 51 -6.52 6.34 -1.51
CA VAL A 51 -5.15 6.60 -1.04
C VAL A 51 -5.06 7.90 -0.24
N MET A 52 -4.32 7.85 0.86
CA MET A 52 -4.16 8.94 1.83
C MET A 52 -2.74 8.98 2.38
N TYR A 53 -2.27 10.17 2.76
CA TYR A 53 -0.98 10.31 3.43
C TYR A 53 -1.17 10.39 4.93
N MET A 54 -0.58 9.45 5.67
CA MET A 54 -0.67 9.34 7.13
C MET A 54 0.67 9.67 7.82
N GLY A 55 1.42 10.62 7.26
CA GLY A 55 2.63 11.15 7.89
C GLY A 55 3.81 10.17 7.96
N ASP A 56 4.69 10.38 8.93
CA ASP A 56 5.91 9.58 9.09
C ASP A 56 5.62 8.15 9.56
N GLU A 57 4.51 7.92 10.27
CA GLU A 57 4.10 6.58 10.72
C GLU A 57 3.60 5.72 9.55
N GLY A 58 2.62 6.20 8.79
CA GLY A 58 1.98 5.41 7.72
C GLY A 58 2.53 5.65 6.31
N GLY A 59 2.98 6.87 6.01
CA GLY A 59 3.33 7.27 4.65
C GLY A 59 2.09 7.30 3.76
N ILE A 60 2.24 6.92 2.49
CA ILE A 60 1.08 6.68 1.62
C ILE A 60 0.40 5.39 2.06
N CYS A 61 -0.81 5.51 2.57
CA CYS A 61 -1.69 4.40 2.93
C CYS A 61 -2.79 4.21 1.89
N CYS A 62 -3.24 2.97 1.77
CA CYS A 62 -4.22 2.49 0.82
C CYS A 62 -5.39 1.88 1.58
N ALA A 63 -6.61 2.35 1.30
CA ALA A 63 -7.82 1.65 1.70
C ALA A 63 -8.02 0.46 0.74
N LEU A 64 -8.29 -0.71 1.30
CA LEU A 64 -8.42 -1.95 0.55
C LEU A 64 -9.86 -2.44 0.58
N LYS A 65 -10.29 -2.95 -0.57
CA LYS A 65 -11.37 -3.93 -0.66
C LYS A 65 -10.75 -5.30 -0.88
N VAL A 66 -11.07 -6.25 0.00
CA VAL A 66 -10.57 -7.62 -0.06
C VAL A 66 -11.73 -8.55 -0.39
N THR A 67 -11.59 -9.35 -1.45
CA THR A 67 -12.64 -10.29 -1.85
C THR A 67 -12.97 -11.27 -0.73
N GLY A 68 -14.24 -11.35 -0.35
CA GLY A 68 -14.73 -12.19 0.75
C GLY A 68 -14.56 -11.58 2.14
N GLN A 69 -14.10 -10.32 2.23
CA GLN A 69 -13.97 -9.54 3.47
C GLN A 69 -14.41 -8.08 3.22
N GLU A 70 -15.43 -7.86 2.40
CA GLU A 70 -15.87 -6.53 1.96
C GLU A 70 -16.34 -5.61 3.09
N GLU A 71 -16.81 -6.19 4.21
CA GLU A 71 -17.23 -5.43 5.40
C GLU A 71 -16.05 -5.02 6.30
N THR A 72 -14.85 -5.55 6.06
CA THR A 72 -13.66 -5.23 6.85
C THR A 72 -12.91 -4.05 6.25
N ALA A 73 -12.94 -2.90 6.93
CA ALA A 73 -12.14 -1.76 6.55
C ALA A 73 -10.65 -2.02 6.83
N VAL A 74 -9.87 -2.22 5.77
CA VAL A 74 -8.42 -2.44 5.86
C VAL A 74 -7.68 -1.25 5.26
N VAL A 75 -6.87 -0.58 6.07
CA VAL A 75 -5.98 0.50 5.64
C VAL A 75 -4.54 0.09 5.90
N VAL A 76 -3.70 0.09 4.87
CA VAL A 76 -2.31 -0.35 4.98
C VAL A 76 -1.36 0.60 4.27
N SER A 77 -0.14 0.74 4.76
CA SER A 77 0.91 1.45 4.01
C SER A 77 1.15 0.76 2.67
N ILE A 78 1.31 1.54 1.59
CA ILE A 78 1.60 1.02 0.26
C ILE A 78 2.90 0.21 0.22
N THR A 79 3.80 0.36 1.21
CA THR A 79 5.01 -0.48 1.39
C THR A 79 4.71 -1.97 1.58
N HIS A 80 3.50 -2.29 2.01
CA HIS A 80 3.01 -3.64 2.23
C HIS A 80 2.26 -4.25 1.04
N LEU A 81 2.15 -3.51 -0.07
CA LEU A 81 1.43 -3.91 -1.28
C LEU A 81 2.37 -4.07 -2.48
N ARG A 82 1.93 -4.88 -3.44
CA ARG A 82 2.56 -5.04 -4.76
C ARG A 82 1.54 -4.78 -5.85
N LEU A 83 1.84 -3.87 -6.75
CA LEU A 83 1.05 -3.67 -7.96
C LEU A 83 1.40 -4.77 -8.99
N PRO A 84 0.47 -5.12 -9.90
CA PRO A 84 0.74 -5.99 -11.04
C PRO A 84 1.90 -5.46 -11.89
N ASN A 85 2.67 -6.37 -12.49
CA ASN A 85 3.80 -5.99 -13.34
C ASN A 85 3.38 -5.19 -14.58
N THR A 86 2.12 -5.28 -14.97
CA THR A 86 1.50 -4.56 -16.10
C THR A 86 1.02 -3.16 -15.73
N HIS A 87 1.01 -2.80 -14.44
CA HIS A 87 0.44 -1.52 -14.02
C HIS A 87 1.40 -0.35 -14.34
N PRO A 88 0.92 0.75 -14.95
CA PRO A 88 1.78 1.86 -15.39
C PRO A 88 2.54 2.55 -14.25
N LEU A 89 1.96 2.58 -13.04
CA LEU A 89 2.58 3.17 -11.85
C LEU A 89 3.52 2.23 -11.08
N LEU A 90 3.79 1.01 -11.57
CA LEU A 90 4.62 0.03 -10.87
C LEU A 90 5.99 0.61 -10.49
N ALA A 91 6.66 1.26 -11.43
CA ALA A 91 8.00 1.81 -11.22
C ALA A 91 8.00 2.94 -10.19
N ASP A 92 7.02 3.87 -10.29
CA ASP A 92 6.87 4.99 -9.37
C ASP A 92 6.58 4.50 -7.94
N VAL A 93 5.68 3.53 -7.78
CA VAL A 93 5.36 2.92 -6.48
C VAL A 93 6.58 2.19 -5.92
N ARG A 94 7.29 1.40 -6.73
CA ARG A 94 8.51 0.71 -6.29
C ARG A 94 9.59 1.67 -5.81
N ALA A 95 9.80 2.77 -6.53
CA ALA A 95 10.76 3.80 -6.13
C ALA A 95 10.40 4.39 -4.75
N TYR A 96 9.13 4.71 -4.52
CA TYR A 96 8.65 5.18 -3.22
C TYR A 96 8.87 4.13 -2.12
N GLN A 97 8.44 2.88 -2.35
CA GLN A 97 8.59 1.79 -1.40
C GLN A 97 10.05 1.57 -0.99
N THR A 98 10.96 1.50 -1.96
CA THR A 98 12.39 1.29 -1.70
C THR A 98 12.99 2.44 -0.90
N LEU A 99 12.69 3.69 -1.25
CA LEU A 99 13.21 4.86 -0.53
C LEU A 99 12.70 4.89 0.91
N ARG A 100 11.39 4.66 1.11
CA ARG A 100 10.77 4.71 2.42
C ARG A 100 11.24 3.58 3.32
N THR A 101 11.28 2.33 2.83
CA THR A 101 11.77 1.19 3.63
C THR A 101 13.23 1.38 4.04
N LYS A 102 14.09 1.92 3.16
CA LYS A 102 15.49 2.24 3.52
C LYS A 102 15.57 3.28 4.64
N LYS A 103 14.70 4.29 4.65
CA LYS A 103 14.69 5.31 5.70
C LYS A 103 14.12 4.78 7.01
N LEU A 104 13.04 4.00 6.97
CA LEU A 104 12.46 3.36 8.16
C LEU A 104 13.47 2.45 8.86
N ALA A 105 14.27 1.69 8.10
CA ALA A 105 15.31 0.82 8.66
C ALA A 105 16.45 1.58 9.37
N ARG A 106 16.62 2.88 9.12
CA ARG A 106 17.65 3.71 9.76
C ARG A 106 17.17 4.40 11.05
N ILE A 107 15.86 4.35 11.31
CA ILE A 107 15.22 4.99 12.46
C ILE A 107 14.72 3.93 13.47
N ARG A 108 14.76 2.65 13.08
CA ARG A 108 14.53 1.50 13.96
C ARG A 108 15.79 1.09 14.71
#